data_AF-A0A2E7K2X5-F1
#
_entry.id   AF-A0A2E7K2X5-F1
#
_cell.length_a   1.000
_cell.length_b   1.000
_cell.length_c   1.000
_cell.angle_alpha   90.00
_cell.angle_beta   90.00
_cell.angle_gamma   90.00
#
_symmetry.space_group_name_H-M   'P 1'
#
loop_
_entity.id
_entity.type
_entity.pdbx_description
1 polymer ?
#
loop_
_entity_poly.entity_id
_entity_poly.type
_entity_poly.pdbx_seq_one_letter_code
_entity_poly.pdbx_strand_id
1 'polypeptide(L)'
;MPFPPSVCYNTTMWENGFSLVELSTRASGRAGAERAVNQTFASGRAGAERAVNQTFASGRASGCALRRAHQTHYAERAVNQGFSLVELSIVLVILGLLTGGILAGQNLIRAAELRSISTQIQNFQSATYTFRDKYFQLPGDFDQAEDFWGTATNCPGTNAQPSTGLPTCNGDNDGILETNSGNAQERFRYWHHLANAGLLEGSYTGVTGPGGADHAVFGENVPRGRISNTGWAIVNWDNSGGGNNFHFAYDFNNHYVFGGQHASSAPAEQVLVPEEAWNVDTKIDDGKPGTGRVVGNVNNCSLAANNTDYTAGYDLQRESRGCMMRFLNMY
;
A
#
# COMPACT_ATOMS: atom_id res chain seq x y z
N MET A 1 -59.81 -27.34 28.83
CA MET A 1 -59.66 -25.95 28.37
C MET A 1 -60.65 -25.09 29.13
N PRO A 2 -60.14 -24.25 30.02
CA PRO A 2 -60.52 -22.84 30.01
C PRO A 2 -59.29 -21.92 30.13
N PHE A 3 -59.33 -20.81 29.39
CA PHE A 3 -58.36 -19.72 29.44
C PHE A 3 -58.63 -18.82 30.67
N PRO A 4 -57.59 -18.31 31.36
CA PRO A 4 -57.73 -17.20 32.29
C PRO A 4 -57.81 -15.84 31.56
N PRO A 5 -58.42 -14.82 32.21
CA PRO A 5 -58.79 -13.55 31.59
C PRO A 5 -57.66 -12.52 31.44
N SER A 6 -57.94 -11.62 30.50
CA SER A 6 -57.28 -10.38 30.05
C SER A 6 -56.54 -9.54 31.10
N VAL A 7 -55.28 -9.22 30.77
CA VAL A 7 -54.53 -8.09 31.35
C VAL A 7 -54.78 -6.86 30.48
N CYS A 8 -55.26 -5.78 31.11
CA CYS A 8 -55.38 -4.45 30.52
C CYS A 8 -53.97 -3.85 30.33
N TYR A 9 -53.61 -3.52 29.09
CA TYR A 9 -52.45 -2.67 28.80
C TYR A 9 -52.88 -1.20 28.72
N ASN A 10 -52.15 -0.34 29.41
CA ASN A 10 -52.35 1.10 29.39
C ASN A 10 -51.78 1.67 28.09
N THR A 11 -52.67 2.21 27.27
CA THR A 11 -52.40 2.90 26.01
C THR A 11 -51.93 4.32 26.25
N THR A 12 -50.70 4.62 25.84
CA THR A 12 -50.36 5.91 25.24
C THR A 12 -49.55 5.66 23.98
N MET A 13 -50.29 5.46 22.88
CA MET A 13 -49.90 5.82 21.52
C MET A 13 -49.45 7.28 21.50
N TRP A 14 -48.41 7.60 20.74
CA TRP A 14 -48.47 8.56 19.62
C TRP A 14 -47.26 8.30 18.71
N GLU A 15 -47.57 7.67 17.58
CA GLU A 15 -46.75 7.61 16.38
C GLU A 15 -46.52 9.03 15.84
N ASN A 16 -45.37 9.27 15.21
CA ASN A 16 -45.30 10.17 14.07
C ASN A 16 -44.16 9.72 13.16
N GLY A 17 -44.56 9.11 12.03
CA GLY A 17 -43.69 8.75 10.92
C GLY A 17 -43.14 9.99 10.23
N PHE A 18 -41.88 9.87 9.79
CA PHE A 18 -41.21 10.87 8.98
C PHE A 18 -41.52 10.58 7.51
N SER A 19 -42.34 11.44 6.90
CA SER A 19 -42.54 11.52 5.45
C SER A 19 -41.46 12.42 4.86
N LEU A 20 -40.79 11.96 3.81
CA LEU A 20 -39.83 12.73 3.02
C LEU A 20 -40.58 13.77 2.18
N VAL A 21 -40.37 15.05 2.46
CA VAL A 21 -40.79 16.16 1.59
C VAL A 21 -39.55 16.75 0.94
N GLU A 22 -39.48 16.61 -0.38
CA GLU A 22 -38.61 17.40 -1.25
C GLU A 22 -38.95 18.89 -1.10
N LEU A 23 -37.94 19.73 -0.90
CA LEU A 23 -38.05 21.17 -1.11
C LEU A 23 -36.79 21.67 -1.82
N SER A 24 -36.96 21.81 -3.14
CA SER A 24 -36.14 22.62 -4.02
C SER A 24 -36.28 24.09 -3.60
N THR A 25 -35.15 24.76 -3.36
CA THR A 25 -35.02 26.20 -3.66
C THR A 25 -33.62 26.54 -4.13
N ARG A 26 -33.62 27.29 -5.24
CA ARG A 26 -32.51 27.80 -6.02
C ARG A 26 -32.08 29.15 -5.44
N ALA A 27 -30.77 29.40 -5.54
CA ALA A 27 -30.10 30.70 -5.67
C ALA A 27 -29.66 31.52 -4.43
N SER A 28 -28.35 31.78 -4.49
CA SER A 28 -27.68 33.08 -4.27
C SER A 28 -27.22 33.43 -2.86
N GLY A 29 -25.97 33.93 -2.79
CA GLY A 29 -25.48 34.71 -1.64
C GLY A 29 -24.24 34.12 -0.98
N ARG A 30 -23.07 34.57 -1.43
CA ARG A 30 -21.76 34.34 -0.80
C ARG A 30 -21.69 34.95 0.62
N ALA A 31 -20.86 34.32 1.45
CA ALA A 31 -20.27 34.82 2.70
C ALA A 31 -21.24 35.05 3.87
N GLY A 32 -21.51 33.98 4.64
CA GLY A 32 -22.22 34.09 5.92
C GLY A 32 -22.54 32.78 6.64
N ALA A 33 -22.43 31.62 5.97
CA ALA A 33 -22.93 30.35 6.51
C ALA A 33 -21.91 29.48 7.28
N GLU A 34 -20.61 29.79 7.26
CA GLU A 34 -19.59 28.95 7.94
C GLU A 34 -19.36 29.27 9.43
N ARG A 35 -19.88 30.39 9.95
CA ARG A 35 -19.79 30.71 11.39
C ARG A 35 -20.96 30.20 12.23
N ALA A 36 -22.05 29.75 11.62
CA ALA A 36 -23.23 29.24 12.33
C ALA A 36 -23.20 27.72 12.57
N VAL A 37 -22.36 26.96 11.84
CA VAL A 37 -22.31 25.49 11.96
C VAL A 37 -21.33 25.04 13.06
N ASN A 38 -20.28 25.81 13.37
CA ASN A 38 -19.29 25.45 14.40
C ASN A 38 -19.61 25.94 15.83
N GLN A 39 -20.62 26.80 16.03
CA GLN A 39 -21.06 27.19 17.39
C GLN A 39 -22.19 26.32 17.95
N THR A 40 -22.88 25.54 17.10
CA THR A 40 -23.96 24.63 17.55
C THR A 40 -23.46 23.20 17.84
N PHE A 41 -22.21 22.87 17.48
CA PHE A 41 -21.59 21.57 17.84
C PHE A 41 -20.75 21.62 19.13
N ALA A 42 -20.36 22.81 19.61
CA ALA A 42 -19.55 22.98 20.82
C ALA A 42 -20.39 23.20 22.10
N SER A 43 -21.68 23.51 22.01
CA SER A 43 -22.59 23.65 23.16
C SER A 43 -23.40 22.38 23.48
N GLY A 44 -23.34 21.36 22.62
CA GLY A 44 -24.02 20.07 22.80
C GLY A 44 -23.24 18.99 23.57
N ARG A 45 -21.94 19.18 23.84
CA ARG A 45 -21.11 18.22 24.60
C ARG A 45 -20.85 18.58 26.05
N ALA A 46 -21.23 19.78 26.51
CA ALA A 46 -21.05 20.20 27.91
C ALA A 46 -22.29 19.98 28.80
N GLY A 47 -23.42 19.55 28.23
CA GLY A 47 -24.70 19.36 28.95
C GLY A 47 -25.04 17.91 29.32
N ALA A 48 -24.29 16.92 28.83
CA ALA A 48 -24.64 15.50 28.98
C ALA A 48 -23.83 14.75 30.06
N GLU A 49 -22.77 15.33 30.63
CA GLU A 49 -21.96 14.70 31.70
C GLU A 49 -22.31 15.16 33.13
N ARG A 50 -23.27 16.07 33.32
CA ARG A 50 -23.72 16.52 34.66
C ARG A 50 -25.07 15.97 35.13
N ALA A 51 -25.71 15.10 34.36
CA ALA A 51 -27.04 14.55 34.70
C ALA A 51 -27.05 13.08 35.15
N VAL A 52 -25.88 12.43 35.32
CA VAL A 52 -25.82 11.01 35.72
C VAL A 52 -25.34 10.79 37.17
N ASN A 53 -24.87 11.83 37.88
CA ASN A 53 -24.29 11.67 39.23
C ASN A 53 -24.98 12.42 40.38
N GLN A 54 -26.25 12.83 40.24
CA GLN A 54 -27.00 13.49 41.35
C GLN A 54 -28.44 12.98 41.55
N THR A 55 -28.67 11.68 41.37
CA THR A 55 -29.96 11.05 41.73
C THR A 55 -29.77 9.78 42.55
N PHE A 56 -28.86 9.83 43.52
CA PHE A 56 -28.65 8.76 44.50
C PHE A 56 -28.45 9.30 45.93
N ALA A 57 -29.15 10.36 46.30
CA ALA A 57 -29.09 10.88 47.67
C ALA A 57 -30.28 11.76 48.05
N SER A 58 -31.51 11.22 48.07
CA SER A 58 -32.59 11.66 48.98
C SER A 58 -33.90 10.91 48.70
N GLY A 59 -33.98 9.65 49.08
CA GLY A 59 -35.24 8.92 49.17
C GLY A 59 -35.62 8.73 50.64
N ARG A 60 -36.48 9.60 51.20
CA ARG A 60 -37.12 9.36 52.50
C ARG A 60 -38.01 8.12 52.38
N ALA A 61 -37.64 7.05 53.07
CA ALA A 61 -38.46 5.86 53.19
C ALA A 61 -39.67 6.16 54.10
N SER A 62 -40.82 6.45 53.49
CA SER A 62 -42.11 6.36 54.16
C SER A 62 -42.41 4.89 54.44
N GLY A 63 -42.62 4.57 55.71
CA GLY A 63 -42.93 3.23 56.19
C GLY A 63 -44.22 2.69 55.57
N CYS A 64 -44.08 1.58 54.86
CA CYS A 64 -45.17 0.64 54.62
C CYS A 64 -44.71 -0.69 55.21
N ALA A 65 -45.34 -1.08 56.31
CA ALA A 65 -45.09 -2.33 57.02
C ALA A 65 -45.51 -3.52 56.16
N LEU A 66 -44.55 -4.09 55.41
CA LEU A 66 -44.72 -5.37 54.74
C LEU A 66 -44.09 -6.48 55.58
N ARG A 67 -44.94 -7.44 55.92
CA ARG A 67 -44.69 -8.64 56.71
C ARG A 67 -43.37 -9.32 56.32
N ARG A 68 -42.60 -9.73 57.33
CA ARG A 68 -41.47 -10.67 57.18
C ARG A 68 -41.97 -11.96 56.54
N ALA A 69 -41.83 -12.07 55.23
CA ALA A 69 -41.70 -13.37 54.58
C ALA A 69 -40.27 -13.83 54.83
N HIS A 70 -40.14 -14.96 55.51
CA HIS A 70 -38.88 -15.63 55.79
C HIS A 70 -38.30 -16.12 54.45
N GLN A 71 -37.56 -15.27 53.74
CA GLN A 71 -36.82 -15.68 52.55
C GLN A 71 -35.60 -16.48 53.02
N THR A 72 -35.72 -17.80 52.95
CA THR A 72 -34.56 -18.69 53.03
C THR A 72 -33.66 -18.39 51.84
N HIS A 73 -32.57 -17.68 52.09
CA HIS A 73 -31.48 -17.52 51.13
C HIS A 73 -30.90 -18.91 50.84
N TYR A 74 -31.29 -19.51 49.72
CA TYR A 74 -30.52 -20.59 49.13
C TYR A 74 -29.26 -19.96 48.54
N ALA A 75 -28.16 -20.01 49.30
CA ALA A 75 -26.84 -19.69 48.76
C ALA A 75 -26.53 -20.75 47.68
N GLU A 76 -26.64 -20.36 46.42
CA GLU A 76 -26.11 -21.14 45.32
C GLU A 76 -24.58 -21.22 45.52
N ARG A 77 -24.10 -22.37 45.99
CA ARG A 77 -22.66 -22.65 46.06
C ARG A 77 -22.14 -22.65 44.63
N ALA A 78 -21.57 -21.53 44.19
CA ALA A 78 -20.68 -21.52 43.04
C ALA A 78 -19.51 -22.46 43.37
N VAL A 79 -19.53 -23.66 42.79
CA VAL A 79 -18.39 -24.57 42.82
C VAL A 79 -17.30 -23.90 42.00
N ASN A 80 -16.37 -23.21 42.66
CA ASN A 80 -15.13 -22.76 42.04
C ASN A 80 -14.30 -24.01 41.72
N GLN A 81 -14.51 -24.59 40.54
CA GLN A 81 -13.58 -25.56 39.99
C GLN A 81 -12.29 -24.80 39.68
N GLY A 82 -11.30 -24.91 40.55
CA GLY A 82 -9.96 -24.41 40.27
C GLY A 82 -9.32 -25.24 39.16
N PHE A 83 -8.78 -24.57 38.14
CA PHE A 83 -8.01 -25.23 37.08
C PHE A 83 -6.86 -26.03 37.70
N SER A 84 -6.66 -27.26 37.23
CA SER A 84 -5.52 -28.07 37.66
C SER A 84 -4.22 -27.44 37.16
N LEU A 85 -3.15 -27.53 37.97
CA LEU A 85 -1.81 -27.09 37.57
C LEU A 85 -1.35 -27.79 36.29
N VAL A 86 -1.74 -29.05 36.09
CA VAL A 86 -1.40 -29.82 34.88
C VAL A 86 -2.14 -29.26 33.67
N GLU A 87 -3.42 -28.93 33.80
CA GLU A 87 -4.23 -28.36 32.72
C GLU A 87 -3.66 -27.02 32.26
N LEU A 88 -3.32 -26.14 33.21
CA LEU A 88 -2.75 -24.84 32.87
C LEU A 88 -1.34 -24.97 32.29
N SER A 89 -0.54 -25.95 32.71
CA SER A 89 0.81 -26.18 32.17
C SER A 89 0.80 -26.59 30.69
N ILE A 90 -0.13 -27.47 30.28
CA ILE A 90 -0.25 -27.90 28.87
C ILE A 90 -0.71 -26.71 28.01
N VAL A 91 -1.65 -25.92 28.52
CA VAL A 91 -2.13 -24.72 27.82
C VAL A 91 -1.00 -23.73 27.58
N LEU A 92 -0.16 -23.44 28.59
CA LEU A 92 0.97 -22.53 28.43
C LEU A 92 2.03 -23.06 27.45
N VAL A 93 2.28 -24.38 27.44
CA VAL A 93 3.19 -24.99 26.46
C VAL A 93 2.65 -24.83 25.04
N ILE A 94 1.37 -25.12 24.81
CA ILE A 94 0.74 -24.97 23.49
C ILE A 94 0.80 -23.49 23.05
N LEU A 95 0.47 -22.55 23.93
CA LEU A 95 0.57 -21.11 23.63
C LEU A 95 2.02 -20.69 23.33
N GLY A 96 3.00 -21.19 24.08
CA GLY A 96 4.42 -20.94 23.83
C GLY A 96 4.90 -21.46 22.46
N LEU A 97 4.49 -22.67 22.09
CA LEU A 97 4.84 -23.25 20.78
C LEU A 97 4.15 -22.53 19.62
N LEU A 98 2.87 -22.17 19.77
CA LEU A 98 2.14 -21.42 18.74
C LEU A 98 2.74 -20.02 18.53
N THR A 99 3.01 -19.30 19.62
CA THR A 99 3.62 -17.96 19.53
C THR A 99 5.02 -18.01 18.94
N GLY A 100 5.86 -18.97 19.36
CA GLY A 100 7.19 -19.19 18.77
C GLY A 100 7.13 -19.55 17.28
N GLY A 101 6.17 -20.40 16.88
CA GLY A 101 5.95 -20.78 15.48
C GLY A 101 5.54 -19.60 14.60
N ILE A 102 4.68 -18.70 15.08
CA ILE A 102 4.24 -17.52 14.33
C ILE A 102 5.41 -16.56 14.08
N LEU A 103 6.23 -16.28 15.09
CA LEU A 103 7.39 -15.38 14.95
C LEU A 103 8.41 -15.93 13.95
N ALA A 104 8.71 -17.23 14.01
CA ALA A 104 9.57 -17.88 13.02
C ALA A 104 8.95 -17.84 11.62
N GLY A 105 7.64 -18.07 11.51
CA GLY A 105 6.91 -18.00 10.24
C GLY A 105 6.96 -16.62 9.58
N GLN A 106 6.81 -15.55 10.35
CA GLN A 106 6.90 -14.17 9.85
C GLN A 106 8.27 -13.87 9.23
N ASN A 107 9.36 -14.28 9.88
CA ASN A 107 10.71 -14.10 9.36
C ASN A 107 10.96 -14.89 8.06
N LEU A 108 10.41 -16.11 7.96
CA LEU A 108 10.51 -16.91 6.74
C LEU A 108 9.75 -16.29 5.56
N ILE A 109 8.55 -15.75 5.82
CA ILE A 109 7.76 -15.03 4.81
C ILE A 109 8.55 -13.81 4.33
N ARG A 110 9.11 -13.01 5.25
CA ARG A 110 9.90 -11.83 4.88
C ARG A 110 11.15 -12.19 4.10
N ALA A 111 11.85 -13.26 4.46
CA ALA A 111 13.00 -13.74 3.71
C ALA A 111 12.62 -14.21 2.29
N ALA A 112 11.45 -14.85 2.12
CA ALA A 112 10.93 -15.25 0.81
C ALA A 112 10.55 -14.03 -0.05
N GLU A 113 9.94 -13.02 0.54
CA GLU A 113 9.67 -11.72 -0.08
C GLU A 113 10.95 -11.06 -0.62
N LEU A 114 12.02 -10.98 0.17
CA LEU A 114 13.28 -10.40 -0.27
C LEU A 114 13.94 -11.21 -1.40
N ARG A 115 13.92 -12.56 -1.32
CA ARG A 115 14.42 -13.42 -2.40
C ARG A 115 13.65 -13.22 -3.70
N SER A 116 12.36 -12.91 -3.61
CA SER A 116 11.55 -12.69 -4.81
C SER A 116 11.98 -11.47 -5.61
N ILE A 117 12.64 -10.48 -4.99
CA ILE A 117 13.18 -9.31 -5.69
C ILE A 117 14.25 -9.77 -6.68
N SER A 118 15.21 -10.58 -6.22
CA SER A 118 16.27 -11.15 -7.06
C SER A 118 15.73 -12.02 -8.20
N THR A 119 14.68 -12.81 -7.96
CA THR A 119 14.06 -13.62 -9.02
C THR A 119 13.32 -12.76 -10.04
N GLN A 120 12.61 -11.70 -9.62
CA GLN A 120 11.89 -10.82 -10.53
C GLN A 120 12.84 -10.07 -11.46
N ILE A 121 13.93 -9.50 -10.94
CA ILE A 121 14.90 -8.79 -11.76
C ILE A 121 15.56 -9.70 -12.81
N GLN A 122 15.93 -10.93 -12.41
CA GLN A 122 16.48 -11.94 -13.33
C GLN A 122 15.48 -12.32 -14.43
N ASN A 123 14.20 -12.47 -14.08
CA ASN A 123 13.16 -12.74 -15.05
C ASN A 123 12.99 -11.59 -16.05
N PHE A 124 13.01 -10.33 -15.58
CA PHE A 124 12.90 -9.18 -16.47
C PHE A 124 14.10 -9.06 -17.40
N GLN A 125 15.33 -9.21 -16.90
CA GLN A 125 16.54 -9.21 -17.72
C GLN A 125 16.50 -10.32 -18.78
N SER A 126 16.14 -11.54 -18.39
CA SER A 126 15.99 -12.66 -19.34
C SER A 126 14.93 -12.37 -20.40
N ALA A 127 13.80 -11.76 -20.02
CA ALA A 127 12.76 -11.35 -20.96
C ALA A 127 13.27 -10.25 -21.92
N THR A 128 14.04 -9.27 -21.43
CA THR A 128 14.66 -8.24 -22.28
C THR A 128 15.60 -8.86 -23.31
N TYR A 129 16.50 -9.75 -22.89
CA TYR A 129 17.43 -10.41 -23.81
C TYR A 129 16.69 -11.25 -24.84
N THR A 130 15.67 -12.01 -24.41
CA THR A 130 14.86 -12.82 -25.34
C THR A 130 14.10 -11.94 -26.34
N PHE A 131 13.60 -10.79 -25.90
CA PHE A 131 12.96 -9.81 -26.80
C PHE A 131 13.97 -9.28 -27.81
N ARG A 132 15.16 -8.88 -27.34
CA ARG A 132 16.24 -8.36 -28.18
C ARG A 132 16.73 -9.40 -29.19
N ASP A 133 16.83 -10.66 -28.81
CA ASP A 133 17.23 -11.73 -29.74
C ASP A 133 16.16 -12.00 -30.81
N LYS A 134 14.88 -11.80 -30.46
CA LYS A 134 13.74 -12.03 -31.37
C LYS A 134 13.49 -10.87 -32.33
N TYR A 135 13.62 -9.63 -31.85
CA TYR A 135 13.25 -8.41 -32.57
C TYR A 135 14.45 -7.51 -32.93
N PHE A 136 15.66 -7.87 -32.50
CA PHE A 136 16.92 -7.12 -32.70
C PHE A 136 16.93 -5.68 -32.13
N GLN A 137 15.94 -5.34 -31.30
CA GLN A 137 15.76 -4.03 -30.68
C GLN A 137 15.31 -4.18 -29.23
N LEU A 138 15.35 -3.10 -28.45
CA LEU A 138 14.89 -3.11 -27.07
C LEU A 138 13.35 -3.02 -27.02
N PRO A 139 12.69 -3.70 -26.06
CA PRO A 139 11.27 -3.48 -25.82
C PRO A 139 11.03 -2.06 -25.31
N GLY A 140 9.85 -1.48 -25.61
CA GLY A 140 9.57 -0.05 -25.44
C GLY A 140 10.09 0.76 -26.63
N ASP A 141 11.38 0.65 -26.91
CA ASP A 141 12.15 1.33 -27.96
C ASP A 141 12.07 0.63 -29.35
N PHE A 142 11.01 -0.15 -29.58
CA PHE A 142 10.88 -0.98 -30.78
C PHE A 142 10.13 -0.21 -31.88
N ASP A 143 10.79 0.08 -32.99
CA ASP A 143 10.26 0.95 -34.07
C ASP A 143 9.27 0.28 -35.03
N GLN A 144 9.09 -1.05 -34.94
CA GLN A 144 8.16 -1.82 -35.76
C GLN A 144 7.01 -2.47 -34.96
N ALA A 145 6.78 -2.04 -33.72
CA ALA A 145 5.76 -2.62 -32.85
C ALA A 145 4.35 -2.66 -33.46
N GLU A 146 3.97 -1.62 -34.19
CA GLU A 146 2.67 -1.48 -34.86
C GLU A 146 2.47 -2.48 -35.99
N ASP A 147 3.54 -2.88 -36.68
CA ASP A 147 3.48 -3.87 -37.76
C ASP A 147 3.18 -5.28 -37.22
N PHE A 148 3.60 -5.57 -35.99
CA PHE A 148 3.41 -6.88 -35.36
C PHE A 148 2.09 -6.99 -34.59
N TRP A 149 1.70 -5.96 -33.87
CA TRP A 149 0.56 -6.02 -32.94
C TRP A 149 -0.59 -5.07 -33.28
N GLY A 150 -0.43 -4.25 -34.32
CA GLY A 150 -1.39 -3.24 -34.76
C GLY A 150 -1.15 -1.88 -34.10
N THR A 151 -1.59 -0.83 -34.79
CA THR A 151 -1.51 0.55 -34.32
C THR A 151 -2.60 0.85 -33.30
N ALA A 152 -2.21 1.34 -32.12
CA ALA A 152 -3.14 1.87 -31.14
C ALA A 152 -3.81 3.16 -31.64
N THR A 153 -5.02 3.45 -31.18
CA THR A 153 -5.83 4.57 -31.68
C THR A 153 -5.13 5.93 -31.63
N ASN A 154 -4.27 6.15 -30.63
CA ASN A 154 -3.50 7.37 -30.48
C ASN A 154 -2.07 7.03 -30.11
N CYS A 155 -1.12 7.47 -30.94
CA CYS A 155 0.31 7.29 -30.74
C CYS A 155 0.98 8.66 -30.61
N PRO A 156 1.82 8.91 -29.58
CA PRO A 156 2.33 7.93 -28.62
C PRO A 156 1.38 7.55 -27.46
N GLY A 157 0.13 8.02 -27.50
CA GLY A 157 -0.85 7.72 -26.46
C GLY A 157 -0.66 8.59 -25.22
N THR A 158 -1.72 8.73 -24.44
CA THR A 158 -1.70 9.43 -23.16
C THR A 158 -2.43 8.57 -22.13
N ASN A 159 -2.32 8.92 -20.85
CA ASN A 159 -3.10 8.31 -19.78
C ASN A 159 -4.63 8.30 -20.06
N ALA A 160 -5.13 9.25 -20.86
CA ALA A 160 -6.53 9.31 -21.25
C ALA A 160 -6.92 8.24 -22.28
N GLN A 161 -5.94 7.60 -22.93
CA GLN A 161 -6.11 6.65 -24.02
C GLN A 161 -5.14 5.46 -23.84
N PRO A 162 -5.29 4.68 -22.77
CA PRO A 162 -4.43 3.53 -22.50
C PRO A 162 -4.62 2.44 -23.55
N SER A 163 -3.55 1.74 -23.91
CA SER A 163 -3.66 0.51 -24.69
C SER A 163 -3.50 -0.72 -23.78
N THR A 164 -4.61 -1.35 -23.41
CA THR A 164 -4.61 -2.59 -22.62
C THR A 164 -4.71 -3.85 -23.49
N GLY A 165 -4.81 -3.69 -24.80
CA GLY A 165 -4.89 -4.78 -25.78
C GLY A 165 -3.56 -5.07 -26.46
N LEU A 166 -3.60 -5.83 -27.56
CA LEU A 166 -2.42 -6.05 -28.41
C LEU A 166 -1.94 -4.77 -29.13
N PRO A 167 -2.82 -3.89 -29.65
CA PRO A 167 -2.35 -2.72 -30.38
C PRO A 167 -1.44 -1.86 -29.53
N THR A 168 -0.37 -1.34 -30.13
CA THR A 168 0.61 -0.53 -29.41
C THR A 168 1.11 0.59 -30.30
N CYS A 169 2.17 1.28 -29.91
CA CYS A 169 2.87 2.14 -30.85
C CYS A 169 4.37 1.95 -30.84
N ASN A 170 4.99 2.41 -31.92
CA ASN A 170 6.43 2.33 -32.13
C ASN A 170 7.20 3.23 -31.13
N GLY A 171 8.36 2.72 -30.68
CA GLY A 171 9.44 3.55 -30.13
C GLY A 171 10.26 4.18 -31.26
N ASP A 172 11.36 4.84 -30.92
CA ASP A 172 12.21 5.53 -31.91
C ASP A 172 13.57 4.86 -32.19
N ASN A 173 13.88 3.77 -31.48
CA ASN A 173 15.05 2.91 -31.65
C ASN A 173 16.37 3.67 -31.44
N ASP A 174 16.39 4.58 -30.47
CA ASP A 174 17.57 5.38 -30.10
C ASP A 174 18.41 4.75 -28.97
N GLY A 175 17.91 3.66 -28.37
CA GLY A 175 18.53 2.94 -27.26
C GLY A 175 18.22 3.51 -25.88
N ILE A 176 17.34 4.49 -25.76
CA ILE A 176 16.98 5.22 -24.54
C ILE A 176 15.50 4.95 -24.24
N LEU A 177 15.20 4.49 -23.03
CA LEU A 177 13.82 4.29 -22.61
C LEU A 177 13.30 5.56 -21.94
N GLU A 178 12.74 6.46 -22.74
CA GLU A 178 12.25 7.75 -22.26
C GLU A 178 10.72 7.84 -22.10
N THR A 179 10.31 8.86 -21.35
CA THR A 179 8.92 9.29 -21.33
C THR A 179 8.92 10.78 -21.67
N ASN A 180 8.77 11.09 -22.95
CA ASN A 180 8.57 12.47 -23.39
C ASN A 180 7.10 12.70 -23.71
N SER A 181 6.55 13.81 -23.20
CA SER A 181 5.14 14.21 -23.34
C SER A 181 4.68 14.46 -24.79
N GLY A 182 5.58 14.30 -25.77
CA GLY A 182 5.31 14.51 -27.19
C GLY A 182 5.44 13.27 -28.07
N ASN A 183 6.39 12.35 -27.81
CA ASN A 183 6.81 11.40 -28.86
C ASN A 183 6.93 9.92 -28.46
N ALA A 184 7.13 9.57 -27.19
CA ALA A 184 7.25 8.16 -26.83
C ALA A 184 7.01 7.92 -25.31
N GLN A 185 6.20 6.91 -24.98
CA GLN A 185 5.97 6.45 -23.61
C GLN A 185 6.73 5.14 -23.35
N GLU A 186 7.99 5.08 -23.76
CA GLU A 186 8.77 3.85 -23.91
C GLU A 186 8.99 3.13 -22.60
N ARG A 187 9.20 3.86 -21.50
CA ARG A 187 9.34 3.27 -20.16
C ARG A 187 8.15 2.39 -19.76
N PHE A 188 6.95 2.80 -20.14
CA PHE A 188 5.72 2.05 -19.85
C PHE A 188 5.42 1.02 -20.94
N ARG A 189 5.71 1.35 -22.20
CA ARG A 189 5.59 0.42 -23.32
C ARG A 189 6.55 -0.74 -23.25
N TYR A 190 7.69 -0.57 -22.61
CA TYR A 190 8.61 -1.65 -22.32
C TYR A 190 7.85 -2.86 -21.75
N TRP A 191 7.02 -2.64 -20.73
CA TRP A 191 6.26 -3.71 -20.08
C TRP A 191 5.17 -4.25 -21.00
N HIS A 192 4.54 -3.37 -21.77
CA HIS A 192 3.52 -3.73 -22.75
C HIS A 192 4.08 -4.59 -23.90
N HIS A 193 5.23 -4.22 -24.48
CA HIS A 193 5.91 -4.97 -25.55
C HIS A 193 6.36 -6.34 -25.05
N LEU A 194 6.90 -6.43 -23.82
CA LEU A 194 7.22 -7.72 -23.20
C LEU A 194 5.99 -8.61 -23.01
N ALA A 195 4.86 -8.04 -22.59
CA ALA A 195 3.61 -8.77 -22.44
C ALA A 195 3.04 -9.22 -23.80
N ASN A 196 3.03 -8.35 -24.81
CA ASN A 196 2.57 -8.68 -26.16
C ASN A 196 3.45 -9.74 -26.86
N ALA A 197 4.75 -9.77 -26.52
CA ALA A 197 5.66 -10.81 -26.98
C ALA A 197 5.49 -12.16 -26.23
N GLY A 198 4.67 -12.20 -25.17
CA GLY A 198 4.47 -13.39 -24.33
C GLY A 198 5.66 -13.70 -23.41
N LEU A 199 6.55 -12.75 -23.19
CA LEU A 199 7.76 -12.90 -22.36
C LEU A 199 7.52 -12.49 -20.90
N LEU A 200 6.44 -11.76 -20.65
CA LEU A 200 6.03 -11.32 -19.33
C LEU A 200 4.53 -11.54 -19.15
N GLU A 201 4.14 -12.06 -17.99
CA GLU A 201 2.72 -12.23 -17.66
C GLU A 201 2.09 -10.88 -17.27
N GLY A 202 0.84 -10.69 -17.70
CA GLY A 202 0.03 -9.51 -17.40
C GLY A 202 -0.45 -8.78 -18.65
N SER A 203 -1.21 -7.71 -18.44
CA SER A 203 -1.54 -6.71 -19.45
C SER A 203 -1.19 -5.35 -18.86
N TYR A 204 -0.41 -4.58 -19.60
CA TYR A 204 0.05 -3.25 -19.17
C TYR A 204 -0.53 -2.22 -20.11
N THR A 205 -0.83 -1.01 -19.63
CA THR A 205 -1.46 0.02 -20.47
C THR A 205 -0.52 0.66 -21.51
N GLY A 206 0.81 0.48 -21.35
CA GLY A 206 1.82 1.11 -22.19
C GLY A 206 1.90 2.63 -22.05
N VAL A 207 1.19 3.22 -21.09
CA VAL A 207 1.10 4.68 -20.90
C VAL A 207 1.32 5.07 -19.44
N THR A 208 1.72 6.32 -19.18
CA THR A 208 1.82 6.81 -17.81
C THR A 208 0.47 6.84 -17.09
N GLY A 209 0.48 6.78 -15.76
CA GLY A 209 -0.71 6.95 -14.94
C GLY A 209 -1.15 8.43 -14.81
N PRO A 210 -2.23 8.69 -14.07
CA PRO A 210 -2.85 10.02 -14.01
C PRO A 210 -2.10 11.08 -13.19
N GLY A 211 -1.14 10.69 -12.35
CA GLY A 211 -0.44 11.58 -11.43
C GLY A 211 0.70 12.40 -12.02
N GLY A 212 1.19 12.07 -13.23
CA GLY A 212 2.33 12.76 -13.84
C GLY A 212 2.97 11.97 -14.99
N ALA A 213 3.99 12.55 -15.64
CA ALA A 213 4.67 11.93 -16.79
C ALA A 213 5.40 10.62 -16.43
N ASP A 214 5.87 10.50 -15.19
CA ASP A 214 6.56 9.29 -14.70
C ASP A 214 5.68 8.41 -13.81
N HIS A 215 4.38 8.70 -13.70
CA HIS A 215 3.52 8.04 -12.71
C HIS A 215 3.32 6.55 -13.00
N ALA A 216 3.99 5.71 -12.21
CA ALA A 216 3.88 4.27 -12.26
C ALA A 216 2.75 3.78 -11.35
N VAL A 217 1.78 3.04 -11.88
CA VAL A 217 0.66 2.43 -11.17
C VAL A 217 0.78 0.90 -11.23
N PHE A 218 0.95 0.29 -10.06
CA PHE A 218 1.33 -1.12 -9.97
C PHE A 218 0.22 -2.06 -10.42
N GLY A 219 0.54 -2.93 -11.38
CA GLY A 219 -0.39 -3.86 -12.00
C GLY A 219 -1.29 -3.23 -13.06
N GLU A 220 -1.07 -1.97 -13.42
CA GLU A 220 -1.78 -1.28 -14.50
C GLU A 220 -0.81 -0.93 -15.64
N ASN A 221 0.21 -0.11 -15.38
CA ASN A 221 1.19 0.28 -16.42
C ASN A 221 2.60 -0.26 -16.15
N VAL A 222 2.83 -0.79 -14.95
CA VAL A 222 4.07 -1.46 -14.56
C VAL A 222 3.78 -2.71 -13.72
N PRO A 223 4.70 -3.69 -13.65
CA PRO A 223 4.54 -4.87 -12.82
C PRO A 223 4.48 -4.55 -11.33
N ARG A 224 3.60 -5.25 -10.61
CA ARG A 224 3.56 -5.21 -9.15
C ARG A 224 4.66 -6.08 -8.57
N GLY A 225 5.33 -5.59 -7.54
CA GLY A 225 6.26 -6.38 -6.75
C GLY A 225 5.53 -7.40 -5.90
N ARG A 226 6.21 -8.48 -5.49
CA ARG A 226 5.61 -9.48 -4.59
C ARG A 226 5.48 -9.00 -3.14
N ILE A 227 6.13 -7.89 -2.80
CA ILE A 227 5.98 -7.24 -1.49
C ILE A 227 4.79 -6.28 -1.58
N SER A 228 3.96 -6.24 -0.53
CA SER A 228 2.80 -5.34 -0.49
C SER A 228 3.21 -3.88 -0.71
N ASN A 229 2.43 -3.18 -1.54
CA ASN A 229 2.65 -1.78 -1.93
C ASN A 229 4.02 -1.52 -2.60
N THR A 230 4.57 -2.49 -3.32
CA THR A 230 5.81 -2.32 -4.11
C THR A 230 5.57 -2.60 -5.58
N GLY A 231 6.44 -2.04 -6.42
CA GLY A 231 6.38 -2.19 -7.86
C GLY A 231 7.73 -1.99 -8.50
N TRP A 232 7.76 -2.34 -9.78
CA TRP A 232 8.92 -2.16 -10.64
C TRP A 232 8.66 -1.03 -11.62
N ALA A 233 9.71 -0.37 -12.06
CA ALA A 233 9.66 0.48 -13.24
C ALA A 233 11.01 0.42 -13.94
N ILE A 234 11.04 0.85 -15.19
CA ILE A 234 12.27 1.24 -15.85
C ILE A 234 12.27 2.74 -15.95
N VAL A 235 13.44 3.31 -15.68
CA VAL A 235 13.69 4.71 -15.87
C VAL A 235 15.01 4.88 -16.60
N ASN A 236 15.14 6.01 -17.27
CA ASN A 236 16.38 6.46 -17.84
C ASN A 236 16.71 7.82 -17.21
N TRP A 237 17.90 7.91 -16.60
CA TRP A 237 18.41 9.17 -16.09
C TRP A 237 19.91 9.24 -16.33
N ASP A 238 20.28 10.23 -17.14
CA ASP A 238 21.67 10.59 -17.32
C ASP A 238 22.05 11.59 -16.22
N ASN A 239 23.15 11.32 -15.53
CA ASN A 239 23.77 12.22 -14.55
C ASN A 239 22.88 12.70 -13.38
N SER A 240 22.73 11.87 -12.34
CA SER A 240 22.14 12.29 -11.05
C SER A 240 23.04 13.25 -10.23
N GLY A 241 24.22 13.63 -10.74
CA GLY A 241 25.24 14.40 -10.02
C GLY A 241 24.92 15.88 -9.78
N GLY A 242 23.83 16.41 -10.32
CA GLY A 242 23.44 17.82 -10.20
C GLY A 242 22.58 18.15 -8.98
N GLY A 243 23.08 17.95 -7.76
CA GLY A 243 22.54 18.63 -6.55
C GLY A 243 21.47 17.89 -5.72
N ASN A 244 21.14 16.64 -6.03
CA ASN A 244 20.23 15.83 -5.21
C ASN A 244 21.00 14.77 -4.40
N ASN A 245 21.05 14.94 -3.06
CA ASN A 245 21.67 13.97 -2.14
C ASN A 245 20.82 12.71 -1.90
N PHE A 246 19.75 12.48 -2.66
CA PHE A 246 18.93 11.28 -2.54
C PHE A 246 19.54 10.09 -3.30
N HIS A 247 20.29 10.32 -4.38
CA HIS A 247 20.88 9.28 -5.22
C HIS A 247 22.39 9.39 -5.24
N PHE A 248 23.09 8.26 -5.36
CA PHE A 248 24.50 8.28 -5.74
C PHE A 248 24.66 8.88 -7.13
N ALA A 249 25.77 9.58 -7.36
CA ALA A 249 26.06 10.32 -8.58
C ALA A 249 26.51 9.38 -9.71
N TYR A 250 25.56 8.67 -10.31
CA TYR A 250 25.80 7.75 -11.41
C TYR A 250 25.27 8.30 -12.73
N ASP A 251 25.88 7.81 -13.79
CA ASP A 251 25.24 7.75 -15.10
C ASP A 251 24.46 6.43 -15.15
N PHE A 252 23.17 6.50 -14.82
CA PHE A 252 22.38 5.30 -14.58
C PHE A 252 21.92 4.63 -15.89
N ASN A 253 21.82 5.41 -16.98
CA ASN A 253 21.20 5.00 -18.25
C ASN A 253 19.85 4.30 -17.99
N ASN A 254 19.46 3.38 -18.87
CA ASN A 254 18.30 2.52 -18.68
C ASN A 254 18.54 1.55 -17.51
N HIS A 255 17.73 1.66 -16.46
CA HIS A 255 17.86 0.81 -15.27
C HIS A 255 16.50 0.51 -14.65
N TYR A 256 16.44 -0.58 -13.89
CA TYR A 256 15.23 -0.91 -13.13
C TYR A 256 15.23 -0.22 -11.78
N VAL A 257 14.04 0.17 -11.34
CA VAL A 257 13.80 0.72 -10.02
C VAL A 257 12.79 -0.17 -9.29
N PHE A 258 13.09 -0.47 -8.03
CA PHE A 258 12.20 -1.15 -7.11
C PHE A 258 11.93 -0.24 -5.90
N GLY A 259 10.66 0.05 -5.66
CA GLY A 259 10.23 0.95 -4.60
C GLY A 259 8.74 0.86 -4.34
N GLY A 260 8.24 1.70 -3.44
CA GLY A 260 6.82 1.84 -3.16
C GLY A 260 6.12 2.82 -4.10
N GLN A 261 4.77 2.79 -4.06
CA GLN A 261 3.91 3.63 -4.90
C GLN A 261 4.10 5.11 -4.55
N HIS A 262 4.54 5.92 -5.53
CA HIS A 262 4.56 7.37 -5.41
C HIS A 262 3.33 7.97 -6.10
N ALA A 263 2.91 9.17 -5.72
CA ALA A 263 1.67 9.79 -6.21
C ALA A 263 1.76 10.31 -7.66
N SER A 264 2.96 10.57 -8.16
CA SER A 264 3.15 11.27 -9.45
C SER A 264 4.40 10.85 -10.24
N SER A 265 5.16 9.86 -9.76
CA SER A 265 6.44 9.47 -10.39
C SER A 265 6.65 7.97 -10.38
N ALA A 266 7.83 7.55 -10.84
CA ALA A 266 8.32 6.19 -10.73
C ALA A 266 8.36 5.75 -9.25
N PRO A 267 8.45 4.43 -8.97
CA PRO A 267 8.46 3.89 -7.61
C PRO A 267 9.66 4.44 -6.82
N ALA A 268 9.43 5.49 -6.03
CA ALA A 268 10.48 6.20 -5.30
C ALA A 268 10.34 6.08 -3.77
N GLU A 269 9.21 5.57 -3.28
CA GLU A 269 8.99 5.40 -1.85
C GLU A 269 9.92 4.33 -1.27
N GLN A 270 10.49 4.66 -0.11
CA GLN A 270 11.44 3.81 0.61
C GLN A 270 10.69 2.69 1.34
N VAL A 271 10.84 1.45 0.87
CA VAL A 271 10.04 0.29 1.35
C VAL A 271 10.86 -0.75 2.09
N LEU A 272 12.19 -0.75 1.92
CA LEU A 272 13.10 -1.68 2.57
C LEU A 272 13.79 -1.00 3.76
N VAL A 273 14.08 -1.77 4.80
CA VAL A 273 15.07 -1.34 5.81
C VAL A 273 16.49 -1.57 5.27
N PRO A 274 17.51 -0.82 5.72
CA PRO A 274 18.88 -0.98 5.21
C PRO A 274 19.45 -2.40 5.32
N GLU A 275 19.13 -3.14 6.38
CA GLU A 275 19.54 -4.54 6.51
C GLU A 275 18.93 -5.43 5.42
N GLU A 276 17.69 -5.18 5.03
CA GLU A 276 17.02 -5.93 3.96
C GLU A 276 17.59 -5.60 2.59
N ALA A 277 17.86 -4.31 2.35
CA ALA A 277 18.51 -3.86 1.12
C ALA A 277 19.90 -4.50 0.98
N TRP A 278 20.71 -4.47 2.05
CA TRP A 278 22.01 -5.12 2.10
C TRP A 278 21.94 -6.64 1.85
N ASN A 279 20.93 -7.32 2.39
CA ASN A 279 20.71 -8.76 2.16
C ASN A 279 20.30 -9.10 0.71
N VAL A 280 19.68 -8.16 -0.01
CA VAL A 280 19.37 -8.31 -1.44
C VAL A 280 20.62 -8.03 -2.27
N ASP A 281 21.34 -6.97 -1.92
CA ASP A 281 22.54 -6.48 -2.58
C ASP A 281 23.68 -7.51 -2.55
N THR A 282 24.03 -7.99 -1.36
CA THR A 282 25.05 -9.06 -1.16
C THR A 282 24.76 -10.37 -1.89
N LYS A 283 23.52 -10.62 -2.31
CA LYS A 283 23.17 -11.81 -3.12
C LYS A 283 23.35 -11.59 -4.61
N ILE A 284 23.33 -10.34 -5.06
CA ILE A 284 23.40 -9.99 -6.47
C ILE A 284 24.84 -9.56 -6.81
N ASP A 285 25.50 -8.81 -5.95
CA ASP A 285 26.86 -8.29 -6.18
C ASP A 285 27.70 -8.06 -4.90
N ASP A 286 27.99 -6.81 -4.52
CA ASP A 286 29.10 -6.41 -3.66
C ASP A 286 28.67 -5.98 -2.23
N GLY A 287 27.37 -5.81 -1.99
CA GLY A 287 26.86 -5.46 -0.68
C GLY A 287 27.11 -4.00 -0.28
N LYS A 288 27.41 -3.11 -1.23
CA LYS A 288 27.58 -1.68 -0.99
C LYS A 288 26.46 -0.88 -1.67
N PRO A 289 25.82 0.06 -0.96
CA PRO A 289 24.73 0.86 -1.50
C PRO A 289 25.14 1.79 -2.64
N GLY A 290 26.42 2.09 -2.78
CA GLY A 290 26.94 3.07 -3.72
C GLY A 290 27.78 2.47 -4.85
N THR A 291 27.93 1.16 -4.98
CA THR A 291 28.68 0.53 -6.07
C THR A 291 27.97 -0.69 -6.62
N GLY A 292 28.47 -1.24 -7.73
CA GLY A 292 27.94 -2.49 -8.28
C GLY A 292 26.80 -2.31 -9.28
N ARG A 293 26.07 -3.40 -9.48
CA ARG A 293 24.86 -3.49 -10.30
C ARG A 293 23.63 -3.13 -9.51
N VAL A 294 23.69 -3.17 -8.19
CA VAL A 294 22.57 -2.87 -7.31
C VAL A 294 22.95 -1.68 -6.45
N VAL A 295 22.17 -0.61 -6.56
CA VAL A 295 22.49 0.68 -5.93
C VAL A 295 21.31 1.14 -5.10
N GLY A 296 21.58 1.44 -3.83
CA GLY A 296 20.63 2.05 -2.92
C GLY A 296 20.52 3.56 -3.11
N ASN A 297 19.61 4.19 -2.38
CA ASN A 297 19.64 5.63 -2.19
C ASN A 297 20.68 6.05 -1.13
N VAL A 298 21.06 7.32 -1.12
CA VAL A 298 22.05 7.86 -0.19
C VAL A 298 21.41 8.07 1.19
N ASN A 299 20.43 8.98 1.27
CA ASN A 299 19.75 9.35 2.51
C ASN A 299 18.97 8.19 3.12
N ASN A 300 19.04 7.99 4.44
CA ASN A 300 18.30 6.98 5.21
C ASN A 300 18.61 5.50 4.88
N CYS A 301 19.35 5.21 3.81
CA CYS A 301 19.71 3.85 3.43
C CYS A 301 21.20 3.55 3.66
N SER A 302 22.06 4.55 3.43
CA SER A 302 23.51 4.41 3.54
C SER A 302 24.10 5.31 4.63
N LEU A 303 25.35 5.04 4.98
CA LEU A 303 26.20 5.89 5.81
C LEU A 303 26.97 6.95 5.00
N ALA A 304 26.64 7.11 3.72
CA ALA A 304 27.34 8.03 2.82
C ALA A 304 27.17 9.49 3.26
N ALA A 305 28.28 10.23 3.31
CA ALA A 305 28.23 11.65 3.66
C ALA A 305 27.65 12.53 2.53
N ASN A 306 27.73 12.06 1.29
CA ASN A 306 27.23 12.73 0.09
C ASN A 306 27.04 11.70 -1.04
N ASN A 307 26.47 12.15 -2.16
CA ASN A 307 26.19 11.33 -3.33
C ASN A 307 27.43 10.78 -4.08
N THR A 308 28.64 11.20 -3.71
CA THR A 308 29.90 10.70 -4.31
C THR A 308 30.69 9.78 -3.38
N ASP A 309 30.18 9.51 -2.18
CA ASP A 309 30.79 8.58 -1.23
C ASP A 309 30.36 7.14 -1.53
N TYR A 310 30.85 6.61 -2.65
CA TYR A 310 30.54 5.25 -3.11
C TYR A 310 31.09 4.15 -2.19
N THR A 311 32.02 4.48 -1.29
CA THR A 311 32.64 3.50 -0.39
C THR A 311 31.85 3.25 0.88
N ALA A 312 30.83 4.08 1.15
CA ALA A 312 29.98 3.95 2.31
C ALA A 312 29.23 2.62 2.34
N GLY A 313 28.99 2.11 3.55
CA GLY A 313 28.13 0.94 3.78
C GLY A 313 26.67 1.32 3.98
N TYR A 314 25.80 0.31 4.03
CA TYR A 314 24.41 0.47 4.49
C TYR A 314 24.37 0.88 5.97
N ASP A 315 23.34 1.66 6.35
CA ASP A 315 23.09 2.02 7.74
C ASP A 315 22.33 0.89 8.47
N LEU A 316 23.06 -0.16 8.83
CA LEU A 316 22.49 -1.37 9.46
C LEU A 316 21.94 -1.15 10.88
N GLN A 317 22.16 0.02 11.48
CA GLN A 317 21.59 0.36 12.80
C GLN A 317 20.16 0.90 12.70
N ARG A 318 19.71 1.27 11.49
CA ARG A 318 18.37 1.82 11.28
C ARG A 318 17.35 0.70 11.08
N GLU A 319 16.35 0.67 11.96
CA GLU A 319 15.22 -0.28 11.91
C GLU A 319 14.03 0.26 11.09
N SER A 320 14.03 1.54 10.71
CA SER A 320 12.97 2.13 9.90
C SER A 320 13.20 1.92 8.40
N ARG A 321 12.12 1.85 7.63
CA ARG A 321 12.18 1.79 6.17
C ARG A 321 12.81 3.07 5.64
N GLY A 322 13.84 2.91 4.82
CA GLY A 322 14.68 4.01 4.34
C GLY A 322 15.34 3.74 2.99
N CYS A 323 15.12 2.56 2.41
CA CYS A 323 15.77 2.11 1.19
C CYS A 323 14.78 1.89 0.05
N MET A 324 15.16 2.38 -1.12
CA MET A 324 14.70 1.95 -2.43
C MET A 324 15.91 1.42 -3.21
N MET A 325 15.67 0.54 -4.17
CA MET A 325 16.76 -0.16 -4.89
C MET A 325 16.72 0.16 -6.38
N ARG A 326 17.89 0.29 -6.97
CA ARG A 326 18.11 0.41 -8.41
C ARG A 326 18.94 -0.75 -8.88
N PHE A 327 18.63 -1.26 -10.06
CA PHE A 327 19.36 -2.34 -10.69
C PHE A 327 19.88 -1.84 -12.03
N LEU A 328 21.18 -1.58 -12.07
CA LEU A 328 21.93 -1.05 -13.20
C LEU A 328 22.23 -2.15 -14.21
N ASN A 329 22.69 -1.73 -15.40
CA ASN A 329 23.09 -2.60 -16.49
C ASN A 329 21.98 -3.59 -16.88
N MET A 330 20.94 -3.03 -17.50
CA MET A 330 19.80 -3.79 -18.03
C MET A 330 20.23 -4.87 -19.03
N TYR A 331 21.30 -4.60 -19.79
CA TYR A 331 21.90 -5.46 -20.82
C TYR A 331 23.41 -5.26 -20.94
#